data_AF-A0A814DEU7-F1
#
_entry.id   AF-A0A814DEU7-F1
#
_cell.length_a   1.000
_cell.length_b   1.000
_cell.length_c   1.000
_cell.angle_alpha   90.00
_cell.angle_beta   90.00
_cell.angle_gamma   90.00
#
_symmetry.space_group_name_H-M   'P 1'
#
loop_
_entity.id
_entity.type
_entity.pdbx_description
1 polymer ?
#
loop_
_entity_poly.entity_id
_entity_poly.type
_entity_poly.pdbx_seq_one_letter_code
_entity_poly.pdbx_strand_id
1 'polypeptide(L)'
;MDFSNCQSQFEKCAIDQCSRRPRSSCKCCRQELCYQHLWKHEDLLIAQLKQLKKDIYEVNYRLQTMNVRESMSNFRQHLKKWRIDCYTIIDSLCDRKSEEFYEYIDMNFSEQRKNIGHIQKRIEEFIKSEDGNPQEIDLIKSTVEDLSRKMDKIQKSDFPATVLPLKIDENLIQINY
;
A
#
# COMPACT_ATOMS: atom_id res chain seq x y z
N MET A 1 -13.90 -93.95 15.83
CA MET A 1 -13.02 -93.83 14.64
C MET A 1 -13.96 -93.37 13.53
N ASP A 2 -13.90 -92.15 13.01
CA ASP A 2 -12.71 -91.39 12.65
C ASP A 2 -12.85 -89.88 12.87
N PHE A 3 -11.79 -89.32 13.40
CA PHE A 3 -11.45 -87.91 13.34
C PHE A 3 -10.94 -87.60 11.93
N SER A 4 -11.65 -86.76 11.17
CA SER A 4 -11.16 -85.95 10.03
C SER A 4 -12.40 -85.26 9.46
N ASN A 5 -12.52 -83.94 9.29
CA ASN A 5 -11.52 -83.02 8.79
C ASN A 5 -12.01 -81.59 9.09
N CYS A 6 -11.82 -81.10 10.32
CA CYS A 6 -12.01 -79.67 10.61
C CYS A 6 -10.72 -78.96 10.16
N GLN A 7 -10.61 -78.69 8.85
CA GLN A 7 -9.62 -77.75 8.34
C GLN A 7 -9.99 -76.35 8.82
N SER A 8 -9.63 -76.03 10.06
CA SER A 8 -9.52 -74.64 10.47
C SER A 8 -8.45 -74.01 9.59
N GLN A 9 -8.89 -73.23 8.59
CA GLN A 9 -8.05 -72.22 7.98
C GLN A 9 -7.56 -71.33 9.13
N PHE A 10 -6.36 -71.59 9.62
CA PHE A 10 -5.77 -70.77 10.66
C PHE A 10 -5.53 -69.41 10.01
N GLU A 11 -6.42 -68.46 10.31
CA GLU A 11 -6.20 -67.04 10.05
C GLU A 11 -4.77 -66.74 10.50
N LYS A 12 -3.94 -66.25 9.59
CA LYS A 12 -2.56 -65.88 9.89
C LYS A 12 -2.58 -64.47 10.46
N CYS A 13 -1.57 -64.14 11.26
CA CYS A 13 -1.36 -62.76 11.68
C CYS A 13 -1.42 -61.83 10.46
N ALA A 14 -2.09 -60.69 10.58
CA ALA A 14 -2.30 -59.71 9.51
C ALA A 14 -1.01 -59.04 8.98
N ILE A 15 0.16 -59.43 9.50
CA ILE A 15 1.47 -58.99 9.00
C ILE A 15 1.96 -60.04 8.02
N ASP A 16 2.22 -59.62 6.78
CA ASP A 16 2.69 -60.48 5.71
C ASP A 16 3.93 -61.28 6.13
N GLN A 17 3.99 -62.54 5.68
CA GLN A 17 5.05 -63.51 6.00
C GLN A 17 5.09 -63.97 7.48
N CYS A 18 4.18 -63.52 8.33
CA CYS A 18 4.06 -64.06 9.68
C CYS A 18 3.29 -65.39 9.68
N SER A 19 3.98 -66.48 10.05
CA SER A 19 3.37 -67.82 10.17
C SER A 19 2.64 -68.06 11.50
N ARG A 20 2.66 -67.08 12.43
CA ARG A 20 2.06 -67.23 13.76
C ARG A 20 0.56 -66.98 13.72
N ARG A 21 -0.17 -67.73 14.55
CA ARG A 21 -1.61 -67.51 14.75
C ARG A 21 -1.86 -66.16 15.46
N PRO A 22 -2.86 -65.39 15.02
CA PRO A 22 -3.31 -64.22 15.73
C PRO A 22 -3.84 -64.63 17.11
N ARG A 23 -3.67 -63.73 18.06
CA ARG A 23 -4.03 -63.94 19.47
C ARG A 23 -5.05 -62.92 19.95
N SER A 24 -5.15 -61.78 19.26
CA SER A 24 -6.12 -60.73 19.51
C SER A 24 -6.18 -59.79 18.31
N SER A 25 -7.34 -59.20 18.05
CA SER A 25 -7.45 -58.00 17.22
C SER A 25 -6.97 -56.77 17.97
N CYS A 26 -6.27 -55.89 17.28
CA CYS A 26 -6.03 -54.54 17.77
C CYS A 26 -7.34 -53.73 17.72
N LYS A 27 -7.75 -53.12 18.82
CA LYS A 27 -8.98 -52.30 18.85
C LYS A 27 -8.91 -51.03 17.99
N CYS A 28 -7.70 -50.52 17.74
CA CYS A 28 -7.48 -49.29 16.97
C CYS A 28 -7.65 -49.51 15.46
N CYS A 29 -6.98 -50.53 14.90
CA CYS A 29 -6.93 -50.79 13.46
C CYS A 29 -7.71 -52.05 13.02
N ARG A 30 -8.30 -52.78 13.98
CA ARG A 30 -9.05 -54.05 13.78
C ARG A 30 -8.24 -55.15 13.09
N GLN A 31 -6.91 -55.05 13.10
CA GLN A 31 -6.03 -56.09 12.56
C GLN A 31 -5.86 -57.24 13.55
N GLU A 32 -5.99 -58.47 13.07
CA GLU A 32 -5.75 -59.69 13.84
C GLU A 32 -4.23 -59.97 13.95
N LEU A 33 -3.66 -59.77 15.13
CA LEU A 33 -2.21 -59.80 15.33
C LEU A 33 -1.79 -60.91 16.30
N CYS A 34 -0.65 -61.55 16.03
CA CYS A 34 0.03 -62.38 17.03
C CYS A 34 0.60 -61.47 18.13
N TYR A 35 0.85 -62.00 19.34
CA TYR A 35 1.36 -61.19 20.46
C TYR A 35 2.58 -60.35 20.08
N GLN A 36 3.59 -60.91 19.41
CA GLN A 36 4.79 -60.13 19.06
C GLN A 36 4.48 -58.93 18.16
N HIS A 37 3.57 -59.08 17.19
CA HIS A 37 3.19 -57.99 16.31
C HIS A 37 2.23 -57.00 16.96
N LEU A 38 1.38 -57.46 17.88
CA LEU A 38 0.55 -56.57 18.69
C LEU A 38 1.40 -55.66 19.59
N TRP A 39 2.42 -56.22 20.24
CA TRP A 39 3.38 -55.46 21.05
C TRP A 39 4.18 -54.46 20.20
N LYS A 40 4.74 -54.89 19.06
CA LYS A 40 5.42 -53.96 18.14
C LYS A 40 4.51 -52.85 17.62
N HIS A 41 3.25 -53.17 17.35
CA HIS A 41 2.25 -52.20 16.92
C HIS A 41 1.96 -51.18 18.02
N GLU A 42 1.81 -51.62 19.26
CA GLU A 42 1.67 -50.75 20.43
C GLU A 42 2.92 -49.86 20.64
N ASP A 43 4.12 -50.42 20.52
CA ASP A 43 5.38 -49.68 20.60
C ASP A 43 5.47 -48.58 19.53
N LEU A 44 5.07 -48.89 18.29
CA LEU A 44 5.02 -47.92 17.19
C LEU A 44 4.02 -46.79 17.47
N LEU A 45 2.83 -47.12 17.97
CA LEU A 45 1.83 -46.11 18.37
C LEU A 45 2.36 -45.22 19.50
N ILE A 46 2.99 -45.80 20.52
CA ILE A 46 3.61 -45.06 21.63
C ILE A 46 4.72 -44.14 21.11
N ALA A 47 5.55 -44.61 20.16
CA ALA A 47 6.59 -43.81 19.55
C ALA A 47 6.01 -42.62 18.76
N GLN A 48 4.94 -42.83 17.98
CA GLN A 48 4.24 -41.77 17.26
C GLN A 48 3.63 -40.74 18.22
N LEU A 49 2.97 -41.18 19.31
CA LEU A 49 2.43 -40.28 20.32
C LEU A 49 3.51 -39.45 21.02
N LYS A 50 4.68 -40.06 21.29
CA LYS A 50 5.84 -39.34 21.83
C LYS A 50 6.34 -38.28 20.86
N GLN A 51 6.36 -38.56 19.56
CA GLN A 51 6.77 -37.58 18.55
C GLN A 51 5.76 -36.43 18.47
N LEU A 52 4.46 -36.72 18.36
CA LEU A 52 3.41 -35.69 18.35
C LEU A 52 3.46 -34.79 19.59
N LYS A 53 3.73 -35.37 20.76
CA LYS A 53 3.92 -34.60 21.99
C LYS A 53 5.10 -33.63 21.89
N LYS A 54 6.22 -34.05 21.30
CA LYS A 54 7.37 -33.16 21.05
C LYS A 54 7.01 -32.05 20.06
N ASP A 55 6.35 -32.40 18.95
CA ASP A 55 5.95 -31.44 17.92
C ASP A 55 5.01 -30.36 18.50
N ILE A 56 4.04 -30.76 19.34
CA ILE A 56 3.14 -29.83 20.04
C ILE A 56 3.94 -28.89 20.97
N TYR A 57 4.91 -29.41 21.73
CA TYR A 57 5.75 -28.55 22.57
C TYR A 57 6.58 -27.57 21.75
N GLU A 58 7.13 -28.00 20.62
CA GLU A 58 7.91 -27.14 19.75
C GLU A 58 7.05 -26.02 19.15
N VAL A 59 5.87 -26.34 18.63
CA VAL A 59 4.93 -25.34 18.11
C VAL A 59 4.48 -24.37 19.20
N ASN A 60 4.14 -24.87 20.38
CA ASN A 60 3.75 -24.02 21.52
C ASN A 60 4.91 -23.12 21.98
N TYR A 61 6.13 -23.65 22.03
CA TYR A 61 7.32 -22.87 22.34
C TYR A 61 7.52 -21.75 21.33
N ARG A 62 7.44 -22.07 20.02
CA ARG A 62 7.54 -21.06 18.95
C ARG A 62 6.46 -19.98 19.07
N LEU A 63 5.23 -20.35 19.37
CA LEU A 63 4.13 -19.41 19.59
C LEU A 63 4.40 -18.49 20.79
N GLN A 64 4.95 -19.04 21.88
CA GLN A 64 5.29 -18.26 23.08
C GLN A 64 6.50 -17.34 22.87
N THR A 65 7.46 -17.74 22.03
CA THR A 65 8.63 -16.93 21.71
C THR A 65 8.41 -15.96 20.55
N MET A 66 7.29 -16.07 19.82
CA MET A 66 6.95 -15.10 18.78
C MET A 66 6.78 -13.72 19.41
N ASN A 67 7.64 -12.79 19.01
CA ASN A 67 7.64 -11.44 19.54
C ASN A 67 6.58 -10.58 18.83
N VAL A 68 5.31 -10.84 19.14
CA VAL A 68 4.16 -10.08 18.61
C VAL A 68 4.34 -8.57 18.85
N ARG A 69 4.95 -8.21 19.99
CA ARG A 69 5.23 -6.81 20.34
C ARG A 69 6.21 -6.16 19.37
N GLU A 70 7.28 -6.86 18.99
CA GLU A 70 8.25 -6.38 18.00
C GLU A 70 7.62 -6.29 16.60
N SER A 71 6.84 -7.29 16.17
CA SER A 71 6.10 -7.23 14.91
C SER A 71 5.15 -6.02 14.88
N MET A 72 4.42 -5.75 15.97
CA MET A 72 3.58 -4.56 16.07
C MET A 72 4.38 -3.26 16.09
N SER A 73 5.54 -3.24 16.74
CA SER A 73 6.44 -2.08 16.76
C SER A 73 6.93 -1.74 15.36
N ASN A 74 7.36 -2.74 14.59
CA ASN A 74 7.81 -2.56 13.21
C ASN A 74 6.70 -1.99 12.33
N PHE A 75 5.50 -2.58 12.40
CA PHE A 75 4.35 -2.05 11.65
C PHE A 75 4.04 -0.58 12.01
N ARG A 76 4.07 -0.23 13.30
CA ARG A 76 3.88 1.17 13.74
C ARG A 76 4.96 2.11 13.20
N GLN A 77 6.21 1.66 13.11
CA GLN A 77 7.30 2.45 12.51
C GLN A 77 7.06 2.67 11.02
N HIS A 78 6.64 1.64 10.29
CA HIS A 78 6.27 1.77 8.87
C HIS A 78 5.12 2.76 8.67
N LEU A 79 4.06 2.70 9.49
CA LEU A 79 2.97 3.67 9.43
C LEU A 79 3.43 5.09 9.74
N LYS A 80 4.31 5.27 10.73
CA LYS A 80 4.87 6.59 11.06
C LYS A 80 5.69 7.14 9.89
N LYS A 81 6.49 6.30 9.24
CA LYS A 81 7.27 6.66 8.06
C LYS A 81 6.35 7.05 6.91
N TRP A 82 5.37 6.20 6.57
CA TRP A 82 4.37 6.48 5.54
C TRP A 82 3.70 7.84 5.76
N ARG A 83 3.28 8.15 6.99
CA ARG A 83 2.68 9.43 7.34
C ARG A 83 3.61 10.62 7.06
N ILE A 84 4.88 10.52 7.44
CA ILE A 84 5.88 11.58 7.22
C ILE A 84 6.12 11.77 5.72
N ASP A 85 6.28 10.67 4.99
CA ASP A 85 6.51 10.68 3.55
C ASP A 85 5.31 11.33 2.82
N CYS A 86 4.07 11.04 3.22
CA CYS A 86 2.86 11.68 2.68
C CYS A 86 2.84 13.20 2.91
N TYR A 87 3.14 13.67 4.12
CA TYR A 87 3.20 15.11 4.38
C TYR A 87 4.26 15.80 3.52
N THR A 88 5.41 15.17 3.36
CA THR A 88 6.50 15.72 2.53
C THR A 88 6.06 15.90 1.07
N ILE A 89 5.30 14.95 0.53
CA ILE A 89 4.73 15.04 -0.83
C ILE A 89 3.69 16.16 -0.94
N ILE A 90 2.82 16.29 0.06
CA ILE A 90 1.80 17.36 0.10
C ILE A 90 2.48 18.72 0.15
N ASP A 91 3.46 18.91 1.02
CA ASP A 91 4.19 20.16 1.16
C ASP A 91 4.91 20.52 -0.14
N SER A 92 5.62 19.55 -0.75
CA SER A 92 6.29 19.75 -2.03
C SER A 92 5.33 20.12 -3.17
N LEU A 93 4.10 19.56 -3.16
CA LEU A 93 3.07 19.91 -4.13
C LEU A 93 2.57 21.35 -3.91
N CYS A 94 2.34 21.75 -2.67
CA CYS A 94 1.93 23.10 -2.30
C CYS A 94 2.99 24.14 -2.70
N ASP A 95 4.26 23.87 -2.42
CA ASP A 95 5.37 24.76 -2.75
C ASP A 95 5.47 24.96 -4.27
N ARG A 96 5.50 23.85 -5.03
CA ARG A 96 5.55 23.91 -6.49
C ARG A 96 4.36 24.66 -7.08
N LYS A 97 3.15 24.42 -6.57
CA LYS A 97 1.95 25.11 -7.06
C LYS A 97 1.95 26.59 -6.71
N SER A 98 2.55 26.97 -5.58
CA SER A 98 2.76 28.36 -5.20
C SER A 98 3.74 29.04 -6.15
N GLU A 99 4.85 28.38 -6.50
CA GLU A 99 5.82 28.90 -7.48
C GLU A 99 5.19 29.08 -8.87
N GLU A 100 4.49 28.06 -9.39
CA GLU A 100 3.76 28.16 -10.67
C GLU A 100 2.78 29.34 -10.68
N PHE A 101 2.12 29.58 -9.53
CA PHE A 101 1.20 30.69 -9.38
C PHE A 101 1.90 32.05 -9.36
N TYR A 102 3.03 32.17 -8.64
CA TYR A 102 3.84 33.38 -8.65
C TYR A 102 4.37 33.70 -10.05
N GLU A 103 4.88 32.70 -10.78
CA GLU A 103 5.36 32.89 -12.16
C GLU A 103 4.25 33.37 -13.09
N TYR A 104 3.04 32.80 -12.98
CA TYR A 104 1.89 33.25 -13.75
C TYR A 104 1.54 34.72 -13.47
N ILE A 105 1.54 35.11 -12.20
CA ILE A 105 1.27 36.49 -11.79
C ILE A 105 2.37 37.42 -12.32
N ASP A 106 3.64 37.08 -12.09
CA ASP A 106 4.77 37.91 -12.50
C ASP A 106 4.81 38.10 -14.03
N MET A 107 4.55 37.04 -14.79
CA MET A 107 4.46 37.11 -16.26
C MET A 107 3.39 38.11 -16.70
N ASN A 108 2.18 38.04 -16.12
CA ASN A 108 1.09 38.98 -16.42
C ASN A 108 1.46 40.43 -16.08
N PHE A 109 2.06 40.68 -14.90
CA PHE A 109 2.49 42.02 -14.52
C PHE A 109 3.65 42.54 -15.39
N SER A 110 4.59 41.67 -15.76
CA SER A 110 5.72 42.02 -16.62
C SER A 110 5.26 42.46 -18.02
N GLU A 111 4.22 41.82 -18.56
CA GLU A 111 3.61 42.20 -19.84
C GLU A 111 2.96 43.58 -19.74
N GLN A 112 2.22 43.86 -18.66
CA GLN A 112 1.63 45.19 -18.46
C GLN A 112 2.71 46.27 -18.31
N ARG A 113 3.82 45.99 -17.60
CA ARG A 113 4.95 46.93 -17.49
C ARG A 113 5.59 47.22 -18.85
N LYS A 114 5.77 46.21 -19.71
CA LYS A 114 6.27 46.41 -21.09
C LYS A 114 5.33 47.31 -21.89
N ASN A 115 4.02 47.08 -21.80
CA ASN A 115 3.02 47.90 -22.50
C ASN A 115 3.08 49.37 -22.04
N ILE A 116 3.21 49.62 -20.73
CA ILE A 116 3.40 50.97 -20.20
C ILE A 116 4.66 51.62 -20.78
N GLY A 117 5.79 50.90 -20.80
CA GLY A 117 7.04 51.40 -21.37
C GLY A 117 6.93 51.77 -22.85
N HIS A 118 6.21 50.96 -23.65
CA HIS A 118 5.93 51.26 -25.06
C HIS A 118 5.12 52.54 -25.23
N ILE A 119 4.09 52.76 -24.41
CA ILE A 119 3.27 53.97 -24.47
C ILE A 119 4.08 55.20 -24.07
N GLN A 120 4.87 55.11 -22.99
CA GLN A 120 5.73 56.21 -22.55
C GLN A 120 6.70 56.62 -23.66
N LYS A 121 7.37 55.66 -24.30
CA LYS A 121 8.27 55.93 -25.42
C LYS A 121 7.55 56.62 -26.59
N ARG A 122 6.34 56.15 -26.93
CA ARG A 122 5.54 56.73 -28.01
C ARG A 122 5.10 58.16 -27.69
N ILE A 123 4.75 58.46 -26.44
CA ILE A 123 4.46 59.84 -25.98
C ILE A 123 5.70 60.73 -26.12
N GLU A 124 6.88 60.25 -25.73
CA GLU A 124 8.13 61.02 -25.87
C GLU A 124 8.49 61.30 -27.33
N GLU A 125 8.31 60.31 -28.21
CA GLU A 125 8.51 60.47 -29.66
C GLU A 125 7.54 61.51 -30.24
N PHE A 126 6.27 61.47 -29.84
CA PHE A 126 5.24 62.44 -30.26
C PHE A 126 5.52 63.87 -29.78
N ILE A 127 5.98 64.03 -28.52
CA ILE A 127 6.39 65.35 -27.99
C ILE A 127 7.57 65.91 -28.79
N LYS A 128 8.53 65.05 -29.19
CA LYS A 128 9.73 65.45 -29.93
C LYS A 128 9.47 65.77 -31.40
N SER A 129 8.46 65.15 -32.02
CA SER A 129 8.19 65.35 -33.45
C SER A 129 7.50 66.69 -33.76
N GLU A 130 6.99 67.43 -32.76
CA GLU A 130 6.19 68.67 -32.88
C GLU A 130 4.95 68.60 -33.80
N ASP A 131 4.73 67.46 -34.46
CA ASP A 131 3.62 67.18 -35.36
C ASP A 131 2.43 66.63 -34.55
N GLY A 132 1.69 67.55 -33.94
CA GLY A 132 0.56 67.23 -33.08
C GLY A 132 -0.64 66.70 -33.86
N ASN A 133 -0.62 65.43 -34.28
CA ASN A 133 -1.79 64.76 -34.87
C ASN A 133 -2.82 64.42 -33.76
N PRO A 134 -4.01 65.05 -33.74
CA PRO A 134 -5.04 64.78 -32.72
C PRO A 134 -5.47 63.30 -32.66
N GLN A 135 -5.39 62.58 -33.78
CA GLN A 135 -5.76 61.16 -33.86
C GLN A 135 -4.79 60.27 -33.08
N GLU A 136 -3.51 60.63 -32.99
CA GLU A 136 -2.53 59.88 -32.19
C GLU A 136 -2.72 60.10 -30.70
N ILE A 137 -3.11 61.32 -30.29
CA ILE A 137 -3.46 61.63 -28.90
C ILE A 137 -4.66 60.77 -28.46
N ASP A 138 -5.68 60.64 -29.30
CA ASP A 138 -6.86 59.82 -29.00
C ASP A 138 -6.51 58.32 -28.91
N LEU A 139 -5.60 57.84 -29.76
CA LEU A 139 -5.10 56.47 -29.70
C LEU A 139 -4.33 56.20 -28.39
N ILE A 140 -3.47 57.14 -27.97
CA ILE A 140 -2.72 57.04 -26.70
C ILE A 140 -3.69 57.03 -25.51
N LYS A 141 -4.67 57.94 -25.47
CA LYS A 141 -5.71 57.99 -24.43
C LYS A 141 -6.46 56.67 -24.33
N SER A 142 -6.95 56.16 -25.46
CA SER A 142 -7.66 54.87 -25.50
C SER A 142 -6.78 53.73 -24.97
N THR A 143 -5.47 53.74 -25.27
CA THR A 143 -4.56 52.69 -24.81
C THR A 143 -4.31 52.77 -23.30
N VAL A 144 -4.18 53.99 -22.74
CA VAL A 144 -4.02 54.23 -21.30
C VAL A 144 -5.27 53.82 -20.51
N GLU A 145 -6.45 54.16 -21.03
CA GLU A 145 -7.73 53.73 -20.44
C GLU A 145 -7.86 52.21 -20.45
N ASP A 146 -7.47 51.55 -21.55
CA ASP A 146 -7.55 50.10 -21.67
C ASP A 146 -6.57 49.38 -20.72
N LEU A 147 -5.36 49.93 -20.56
CA LEU A 147 -4.41 49.45 -19.55
C LEU A 147 -4.92 49.65 -18.12
N SER A 148 -5.52 50.80 -17.82
CA SER A 148 -6.11 51.06 -16.49
C SER A 148 -7.21 50.05 -16.19
N ARG A 149 -8.10 49.76 -17.16
CA ARG A 149 -9.11 48.71 -17.02
C ARG A 149 -8.52 47.32 -16.81
N LYS A 150 -7.41 46.99 -17.49
CA LYS A 150 -6.70 45.71 -17.30
C LYS A 150 -6.07 45.61 -15.92
N MET A 151 -5.45 46.69 -15.42
CA MET A 151 -4.90 46.74 -14.06
C MET A 151 -6.00 46.61 -13.00
N ASP A 152 -7.10 47.34 -13.16
CA ASP A 152 -8.26 47.24 -12.26
C ASP A 152 -8.82 45.82 -12.22
N LYS A 153 -8.86 45.13 -13.37
CA LYS A 153 -9.26 43.73 -13.43
C LYS A 153 -8.30 42.84 -12.67
N ILE A 154 -6.98 42.96 -12.89
CA ILE A 154 -5.97 42.17 -12.19
C ILE A 154 -6.03 42.41 -10.67
N GLN A 155 -6.27 43.66 -10.24
CA GLN A 155 -6.35 44.03 -8.83
C GLN A 155 -7.66 43.54 -8.16
N LYS A 156 -8.76 43.47 -8.91
CA LYS A 156 -10.08 43.06 -8.39
C LYS A 156 -10.40 41.58 -8.59
N SER A 157 -9.72 40.89 -9.50
CA SER A 157 -9.94 39.47 -9.73
C SER A 157 -9.35 38.67 -8.58
N ASP A 158 -10.21 37.98 -7.82
CA ASP A 158 -9.79 36.79 -7.08
C ASP A 158 -9.11 35.86 -8.10
N PHE A 159 -7.84 35.57 -7.86
CA PHE A 159 -7.04 34.82 -8.82
C PHE A 159 -7.72 33.48 -9.16
N PRO A 160 -7.68 33.03 -10.43
CA PRO A 160 -8.45 31.87 -10.90
C PRO A 160 -7.79 30.54 -10.46
N ALA A 161 -7.59 30.36 -9.17
CA ALA A 161 -7.09 29.12 -8.58
C ALA A 161 -8.23 28.41 -7.86
N THR A 162 -8.51 27.17 -8.29
CA THR A 162 -9.44 26.28 -7.59
C THR A 162 -8.64 25.22 -6.86
N VAL A 163 -8.73 25.20 -5.52
CA VAL A 163 -8.12 24.13 -4.71
C VAL A 163 -9.18 23.06 -4.47
N LEU A 164 -8.91 21.85 -4.95
CA LEU A 164 -9.78 20.70 -4.73
C LEU A 164 -9.38 19.93 -3.46
N PRO A 165 -10.34 19.31 -2.75
CA PRO A 165 -10.03 18.55 -1.55
C PRO A 165 -9.21 17.30 -1.87
N LEU A 166 -8.23 16.99 -1.03
CA LEU A 166 -7.48 15.74 -1.08
C LEU A 166 -8.40 14.56 -0.69
N LYS A 167 -8.49 13.56 -1.55
CA LYS A 167 -9.21 12.30 -1.27
C LYS A 167 -8.22 11.21 -0.92
N ILE A 168 -8.36 10.65 0.28
CA ILE A 168 -7.55 9.54 0.77
C ILE A 168 -8.38 8.27 0.62
N ASP A 169 -7.81 7.26 -0.04
CA ASP A 169 -8.43 5.93 -0.19
C ASP A 169 -8.16 5.11 1.09
N GLU A 170 -9.20 4.51 1.66
CA GLU A 170 -9.09 3.68 2.87
C GLU A 170 -8.26 2.41 2.63
N ASN A 171 -8.15 1.97 1.38
CA ASN A 171 -7.38 0.78 0.99
C ASN A 171 -5.87 1.03 0.90
N LEU A 172 -5.38 2.24 1.20
CA LEU A 172 -3.94 2.56 1.19
C LEU A 172 -3.16 1.82 2.27
N ILE A 173 -3.83 1.37 3.34
CA ILE A 173 -3.24 0.57 4.41
C ILE A 173 -4.05 -0.71 4.54
N GLN A 174 -3.45 -1.84 4.17
CA GLN A 174 -4.09 -3.16 4.26
C GLN A 174 -3.49 -3.98 5.39
N ILE A 175 -4.36 -4.58 6.20
CA ILE A 175 -3.99 -5.57 7.21
C ILE A 175 -4.42 -6.93 6.65
N ASN A 176 -3.44 -7.70 6.16
CA ASN A 176 -3.67 -9.04 5.63
C ASN A 176 -3.55 -10.06 6.76
N TYR A 177 -4.47 -11.02 6.81
CA TYR A 177 -4.51 -12.13 7.76
C TYR A 177 -4.14 -13.45 7.08
#